data_AF-E4T8G4-F1
#
_entry.id   AF-E4T8G4-F1
#
_cell.length_a   1.000
_cell.length_b   1.000
_cell.length_c   1.000
_cell.angle_alpha   90.00
_cell.angle_beta   90.00
_cell.angle_gamma   90.00
#
_symmetry.space_group_name_H-M   'P 1'
#
loop_
_entity.id
_entity.type
_entity.pdbx_description
1 polymer ?
#
loop_
_entity_poly.entity_id
_entity_poly.type
_entity_poly.pdbx_seq_one_letter_code
_entity_poly.pdbx_strand_id
1 'polypeptide(L)'
;MAYIFQKISSRLSVFLSILIAIMLLSCKDDMYSTNSKDILSFSADTVSFDTVFTSVGSTTARIMIYNRNNAALRISYIEVAGGKNSAFRINVDGSLNANNKFEDVEIRAKDSMYVFVAVTVNPTDSNSPVFINDSLIFQTNGVTQKIKLQAYGQSIKILRNLHIANDSTLTSEKPFLVYGNLTVDSTKTLTLNSGCKIYFHNNANMKVYGNLIAQGTAEQPIALRGDRLDNINFNVPVPYNNVAGQWGGIYLLGGGKYVLNHVNMNSGYVGINFLNKNMSNLPSLEIHNCKIQNFLADGLFVQNGDVTVINTEISNAGSHAVYLNGGKHTFIHCTIANYFNSSSVQPVSRDKNPAVLISGINDMAPMQSFFQNCIISGDADNEFTLAVPSVSDYTGLFSGCYILAKDSLSSKQFSHIRWSKKDDVIFKSTRYNYIKNTNFDFRPDSISVARKIGTSINPDIVATYRLDVDLNGNIRPAQTPDAGAYQWKSVK
;
A
#
# COMPACT_ATOMS: atom_id res chain seq x y z
N MET A 1 -66.71 2.11 -51.81
CA MET A 1 -65.30 2.35 -51.46
C MET A 1 -64.98 3.80 -51.07
N ALA A 2 -65.52 4.83 -51.74
CA ALA A 2 -65.21 6.24 -51.45
C ALA A 2 -65.54 6.72 -50.01
N TYR A 3 -66.64 6.24 -49.41
CA TYR A 3 -67.07 6.66 -48.06
C TYR A 3 -66.14 6.16 -46.93
N ILE A 4 -65.46 5.03 -47.14
CA ILE A 4 -64.52 4.46 -46.16
C ILE A 4 -63.19 5.23 -46.18
N PHE A 5 -62.71 5.61 -47.36
CA PHE A 5 -61.49 6.42 -47.51
C PHE A 5 -61.61 7.80 -46.86
N GLN A 6 -62.77 8.45 -46.95
CA GLN A 6 -63.02 9.76 -46.35
C GLN A 6 -63.07 9.72 -44.82
N LYS A 7 -63.60 8.63 -44.23
CA LYS A 7 -63.59 8.42 -42.77
C LYS A 7 -62.19 8.11 -42.23
N ILE A 8 -61.36 7.42 -43.01
CA ILE A 8 -59.97 7.11 -42.64
C ILE A 8 -59.10 8.37 -42.73
N SER A 9 -59.26 9.20 -43.77
CA SER A 9 -58.49 10.45 -43.89
C SER A 9 -58.85 11.45 -42.78
N SER A 10 -60.14 11.57 -42.45
CA SER A 10 -60.61 12.42 -41.33
C SER A 10 -60.03 11.98 -39.98
N ARG A 11 -60.00 10.67 -39.70
CA ARG A 11 -59.44 10.15 -38.44
C ARG A 11 -57.91 10.28 -38.39
N LEU A 12 -57.24 10.12 -39.53
CA LEU A 12 -55.79 10.31 -39.64
C LEU A 12 -55.38 11.78 -39.44
N SER A 13 -56.14 12.72 -40.01
CA SER A 13 -55.93 14.15 -39.79
C SER A 13 -56.13 14.54 -38.32
N VAL A 14 -57.17 14.02 -37.65
CA VAL A 14 -57.38 14.27 -36.21
C VAL A 14 -56.23 13.68 -35.38
N PHE A 15 -55.78 12.47 -35.69
CA PHE A 15 -54.66 11.84 -34.98
C PHE A 15 -53.34 12.60 -35.17
N LEU A 16 -53.07 13.07 -36.39
CA LEU A 16 -51.91 13.89 -36.70
C LEU A 16 -51.97 15.27 -36.01
N SER A 17 -53.17 15.85 -35.90
CA SER A 17 -53.39 17.12 -35.18
C SER A 17 -53.11 16.97 -33.68
N ILE A 18 -53.55 15.87 -33.07
CA ILE A 18 -53.29 15.55 -31.66
C ILE A 18 -51.81 15.27 -31.45
N LEU A 19 -51.14 14.57 -32.37
CA LEU A 19 -49.71 14.30 -32.30
C LEU A 19 -48.89 15.60 -32.38
N ILE A 20 -49.28 16.53 -33.25
CA ILE A 20 -48.66 17.87 -33.35
C ILE A 20 -48.93 18.69 -32.08
N ALA A 21 -50.13 18.61 -31.50
CA ALA A 21 -50.47 19.29 -30.25
C ALA A 21 -49.66 18.74 -29.05
N ILE A 22 -49.38 17.44 -29.01
CA ILE A 22 -48.53 16.81 -27.98
C ILE A 22 -47.06 17.23 -28.16
N MET A 23 -46.58 17.38 -29.40
CA MET A 23 -45.22 17.88 -29.69
C MET A 23 -45.03 19.35 -29.26
N LEU A 24 -46.10 20.16 -29.25
CA LEU A 24 -46.05 21.56 -28.79
C LEU A 24 -46.03 21.74 -27.26
N LEU A 25 -46.31 20.67 -26.48
CA LEU A 25 -46.23 20.68 -25.02
C LEU A 25 -44.81 20.38 -24.47
N SER A 26 -43.82 20.18 -25.35
CA SER A 26 -42.46 19.80 -24.95
C SER A 26 -41.51 20.96 -24.65
N CYS A 27 -41.94 22.22 -24.77
CA CYS A 27 -41.15 23.38 -24.35
C CYS A 27 -41.53 23.80 -22.93
N LYS A 28 -40.91 23.15 -21.94
CA LYS A 28 -40.85 23.70 -20.59
C LYS A 28 -39.50 24.40 -20.49
N ASP A 29 -39.51 25.74 -20.57
CA ASP A 29 -38.33 26.51 -20.15
C ASP A 29 -38.19 26.28 -18.64
N ASP A 30 -37.16 25.55 -18.25
CA ASP A 30 -36.83 25.40 -16.84
C ASP A 30 -36.43 26.77 -16.30
N MET A 31 -37.38 27.47 -15.66
CA MET A 31 -37.09 28.72 -14.99
C MET A 31 -36.07 28.48 -13.87
N TYR A 32 -34.95 29.20 -13.93
CA TYR A 32 -33.98 29.20 -12.84
C TYR A 32 -34.58 29.83 -11.59
N SER A 33 -34.40 29.18 -10.44
CA SER A 33 -34.75 29.82 -9.17
C SER A 33 -33.83 31.01 -8.92
N THR A 34 -34.40 32.10 -8.41
CA THR A 34 -33.68 33.28 -7.89
C THR A 34 -33.77 33.38 -6.37
N ASN A 35 -34.36 32.39 -5.71
CA ASN A 35 -34.54 32.36 -4.26
C ASN A 35 -33.19 32.07 -3.58
N SER A 36 -32.77 32.93 -2.66
CA SER A 36 -31.52 32.77 -1.90
C SER A 36 -31.51 31.55 -0.97
N LYS A 37 -32.67 30.92 -0.72
CA LYS A 37 -32.76 29.65 0.02
C LYS A 37 -32.43 28.43 -0.82
N ASP A 38 -32.52 28.53 -2.14
CA ASP A 38 -32.22 27.42 -3.05
C ASP A 38 -30.71 27.37 -3.32
N ILE A 39 -29.99 26.73 -2.39
CA ILE A 39 -28.53 26.63 -2.38
C ILE A 39 -28.03 25.29 -2.92
N LEU A 40 -26.73 25.22 -3.22
CA LEU A 40 -26.05 23.98 -3.62
C LEU A 40 -25.73 23.12 -2.39
N SER A 41 -25.60 21.81 -2.61
CA SER A 41 -25.02 20.87 -1.64
C SER A 41 -23.77 20.22 -2.24
N PHE A 42 -22.80 19.86 -1.41
CA PHE A 42 -21.51 19.33 -1.85
C PHE A 42 -21.24 17.96 -1.25
N SER A 43 -20.47 17.11 -1.95
CA SER A 43 -19.99 15.83 -1.39
C SER A 43 -18.90 15.99 -0.34
N ALA A 44 -18.28 17.17 -0.24
CA ALA A 44 -17.22 17.47 0.72
C ALA A 44 -17.19 18.98 1.03
N ASP A 45 -16.76 19.33 2.24
CA ASP A 45 -16.49 20.72 2.66
C ASP A 45 -15.00 21.09 2.52
N THR A 46 -14.13 20.09 2.42
CA THR A 46 -12.68 20.20 2.26
C THR A 46 -12.18 19.15 1.28
N VAL A 47 -11.31 19.56 0.35
CA VAL A 47 -10.53 18.67 -0.50
C VAL A 47 -9.06 18.80 -0.11
N SER A 48 -8.50 17.71 0.40
CA SER A 48 -7.12 17.62 0.82
C SER A 48 -6.34 16.68 -0.09
N PHE A 49 -5.21 17.16 -0.59
CA PHE A 49 -4.17 16.34 -1.20
C PHE A 49 -3.08 16.12 -0.14
N ASP A 50 -2.62 14.89 0.02
CA ASP A 50 -1.48 14.61 0.90
C ASP A 50 -0.18 15.18 0.27
N THR A 51 0.97 14.64 0.63
CA THR A 51 2.27 15.07 0.11
C THR A 51 2.31 14.87 -1.41
N VAL A 52 2.20 15.97 -2.14
CA VAL A 52 2.36 16.06 -3.58
C VAL A 52 3.81 16.41 -3.87
N PHE A 53 4.49 15.55 -4.61
CA PHE A 53 5.86 15.78 -4.99
C PHE A 53 5.94 16.92 -6.01
N THR A 54 6.78 17.91 -5.72
CA THR A 54 7.05 18.99 -6.66
C THR A 54 7.60 18.42 -7.96
N SER A 55 7.21 18.96 -9.12
CA SER A 55 7.61 18.50 -10.48
C SER A 55 7.10 17.13 -10.94
N VAL A 56 6.29 16.44 -10.14
CA VAL A 56 5.51 15.26 -10.55
C VAL A 56 4.10 15.71 -10.92
N GLY A 57 3.47 15.04 -11.89
CA GLY A 57 2.17 15.42 -12.44
C GLY A 57 1.06 15.63 -11.40
N SER A 58 -0.01 16.31 -11.80
CA SER A 58 -1.07 16.74 -10.88
C SER A 58 -1.90 15.58 -10.33
N THR A 59 -2.00 15.45 -9.00
CA THR A 59 -3.01 14.59 -8.36
C THR A 59 -4.39 15.23 -8.56
N THR A 60 -5.39 14.44 -8.95
CA THR A 60 -6.76 14.93 -9.20
C THR A 60 -7.75 14.33 -8.21
N ALA A 61 -8.55 15.18 -7.57
CA ALA A 61 -9.69 14.81 -6.73
C ALA A 61 -11.01 15.15 -7.44
N ARG A 62 -12.08 14.42 -7.13
CA ARG A 62 -13.43 14.68 -7.64
C ARG A 62 -14.34 15.22 -6.53
N ILE A 63 -15.16 16.19 -6.87
CA ILE A 63 -16.23 16.74 -6.02
C ILE A 63 -17.54 16.61 -6.79
N MET A 64 -18.59 16.13 -6.12
CA MET A 64 -19.95 16.19 -6.65
C MET A 64 -20.64 17.44 -6.10
N ILE A 65 -21.21 18.22 -7.01
CA ILE A 65 -22.06 19.36 -6.70
C ILE A 65 -23.49 18.95 -6.99
N TYR A 66 -24.40 19.17 -6.05
CA TYR A 66 -25.79 18.74 -6.14
C TYR A 66 -26.72 19.93 -6.10
N ASN A 67 -27.68 19.95 -7.03
CA ASN A 67 -28.88 20.75 -6.90
C ASN A 67 -29.99 19.87 -6.30
N ARG A 68 -30.19 19.95 -4.99
CA ARG A 68 -31.26 19.20 -4.30
C ARG A 68 -32.62 19.88 -4.39
N ASN A 69 -32.72 21.05 -5.02
CA ASN A 69 -33.94 21.84 -5.12
C ASN A 69 -34.86 21.31 -6.24
N ASN A 70 -36.10 21.80 -6.27
CA ASN A 70 -37.10 21.41 -7.28
C ASN A 70 -37.06 22.26 -8.56
N ALA A 71 -36.24 23.32 -8.56
CA ALA A 71 -36.02 24.20 -9.70
C ALA A 71 -34.56 24.10 -10.17
N ALA A 72 -34.32 24.39 -11.45
CA ALA A 72 -32.96 24.52 -11.96
C ALA A 72 -32.25 25.71 -11.29
N LEU A 73 -30.93 25.63 -11.19
CA LEU A 73 -30.09 26.71 -10.67
C LEU A 73 -29.11 27.16 -11.72
N ARG A 74 -28.87 28.48 -11.76
CA ARG A 74 -27.78 29.10 -12.50
C ARG A 74 -26.74 29.57 -11.49
N ILE A 75 -25.60 28.90 -11.50
CA ILE A 75 -24.45 29.26 -10.68
C ILE A 75 -23.77 30.42 -11.40
N SER A 76 -23.81 31.60 -10.80
CA SER A 76 -23.25 32.83 -11.38
C SER A 76 -21.77 32.64 -11.70
N TYR A 77 -21.02 32.03 -10.77
CA TYR A 77 -19.68 31.56 -11.06
C TYR A 77 -19.22 30.44 -10.11
N ILE A 78 -18.29 29.63 -10.63
CA ILE A 78 -17.47 28.67 -9.90
C ILE A 78 -16.02 29.09 -10.11
N GLU A 79 -15.28 29.38 -9.04
CA GLU A 79 -13.89 29.81 -9.16
C GLU A 79 -12.98 29.31 -8.05
N VAL A 80 -11.69 29.19 -8.34
CA VAL A 80 -10.66 29.08 -7.30
C VAL A 80 -10.26 30.50 -6.87
N ALA A 81 -10.20 30.77 -5.56
CA ALA A 81 -9.96 32.13 -5.04
C ALA A 81 -8.61 32.72 -5.50
N GLY A 82 -7.57 31.88 -5.61
CA GLY A 82 -6.27 32.26 -6.18
C GLY A 82 -6.27 32.43 -7.71
N GLY A 83 -7.37 32.11 -8.39
CA GLY A 83 -7.55 32.22 -9.85
C GLY A 83 -6.44 31.53 -10.64
N LYS A 84 -5.89 32.24 -11.63
CA LYS A 84 -4.78 31.77 -12.48
C LYS A 84 -3.48 31.47 -11.70
N ASN A 85 -3.26 32.14 -10.56
CA ASN A 85 -2.05 32.01 -9.77
C ASN A 85 -2.15 30.89 -8.73
N SER A 86 -3.30 30.26 -8.60
CA SER A 86 -3.48 29.14 -7.68
C SER A 86 -2.62 27.94 -8.10
N ALA A 87 -2.10 27.22 -7.09
CA ALA A 87 -1.54 25.89 -7.29
C ALA A 87 -2.61 24.86 -7.68
N PHE A 88 -3.89 25.17 -7.43
CA PHE A 88 -5.03 24.33 -7.79
C PHE A 88 -5.57 24.72 -9.16
N ARG A 89 -5.99 23.71 -9.91
CA ARG A 89 -6.67 23.83 -11.20
C ARG A 89 -7.98 23.10 -11.12
N ILE A 90 -9.02 23.63 -11.74
CA ILE A 90 -10.34 23.01 -11.76
C ILE A 90 -10.83 22.71 -13.17
N ASN A 91 -11.52 21.59 -13.29
CA ASN A 91 -12.33 21.23 -14.44
C ASN A 91 -13.78 21.15 -13.96
N VAL A 92 -14.68 21.85 -14.65
CA VAL A 92 -16.10 21.92 -14.32
C VAL A 92 -16.85 21.24 -15.46
N ASP A 93 -17.44 20.08 -15.16
CA ASP A 93 -18.22 19.26 -16.10
C ASP A 93 -17.54 19.03 -17.47
N GLY A 94 -16.26 18.65 -17.43
CA GLY A 94 -15.45 18.41 -18.63
C GLY A 94 -14.75 19.64 -19.18
N SER A 95 -15.14 20.85 -18.79
CA SER A 95 -14.57 22.11 -19.30
C SER A 95 -13.37 22.59 -18.47
N LEU A 96 -12.33 23.10 -19.16
CA LEU A 96 -11.15 23.71 -18.54
C LEU A 96 -11.15 25.22 -18.79
N ASN A 97 -10.70 25.99 -17.80
CA ASN A 97 -10.52 27.44 -17.92
C ASN A 97 -9.17 27.86 -17.29
N ALA A 98 -8.34 28.58 -18.05
CA ALA A 98 -7.00 28.98 -17.61
C ALA A 98 -6.97 29.91 -16.38
N ASN A 99 -8.07 30.60 -16.11
CA ASN A 99 -8.22 31.47 -14.94
C ASN A 99 -8.87 30.77 -13.75
N ASN A 100 -9.17 29.47 -13.85
CA ASN A 100 -9.93 28.72 -12.86
C ASN A 100 -11.27 29.39 -12.51
N LYS A 101 -11.95 29.99 -13.49
CA LYS A 101 -13.25 30.64 -13.32
C LYS A 101 -14.21 30.20 -14.43
N PHE A 102 -15.40 29.81 -14.03
CA PHE A 102 -16.49 29.41 -14.92
C PHE A 102 -17.71 30.24 -14.54
N GLU A 103 -18.38 30.81 -15.52
CA GLU A 103 -19.53 31.68 -15.32
C GLU A 103 -20.77 31.01 -15.90
N ASP A 104 -21.94 31.37 -15.36
CA ASP A 104 -23.24 30.93 -15.87
C ASP A 104 -23.38 29.42 -16.02
N VAL A 105 -22.92 28.69 -15.01
CA VAL A 105 -22.96 27.22 -15.00
C VAL A 105 -24.35 26.76 -14.57
N GLU A 106 -25.00 25.96 -15.41
CA GLU A 106 -26.36 25.49 -15.19
C GLU A 106 -26.37 24.10 -14.53
N ILE A 107 -27.29 23.89 -13.59
CA ILE A 107 -27.55 22.59 -12.98
C ILE A 107 -29.07 22.38 -12.83
N ARG A 108 -29.59 21.33 -13.47
CA ARG A 108 -31.02 21.04 -13.50
C ARG A 108 -31.56 20.70 -12.11
N ALA A 109 -32.88 20.82 -11.95
CA ALA A 109 -33.56 20.41 -10.72
C ALA A 109 -33.23 18.93 -10.42
N LYS A 110 -32.90 18.63 -9.16
CA LYS A 110 -32.54 17.28 -8.68
C LYS A 110 -31.32 16.65 -9.35
N ASP A 111 -30.50 17.43 -10.04
CA ASP A 111 -29.34 16.95 -10.76
C ASP A 111 -28.02 17.16 -9.99
N SER A 112 -26.94 16.65 -10.56
CA SER A 112 -25.58 16.77 -10.03
C SER A 112 -24.54 16.94 -11.14
N MET A 113 -23.43 17.59 -10.82
CA MET A 113 -22.31 17.75 -11.74
C MET A 113 -20.97 17.41 -11.08
N TYR A 114 -19.99 17.04 -11.90
CA TYR A 114 -18.62 16.80 -11.45
C TYR A 114 -17.78 18.07 -11.51
N VAL A 115 -17.02 18.31 -10.45
CA VAL A 115 -15.87 19.23 -10.47
C VAL A 115 -14.62 18.45 -10.11
N PHE A 116 -13.63 18.44 -10.99
CA PHE A 116 -12.33 17.86 -10.71
C PHE A 116 -11.38 18.96 -10.28
N VAL A 117 -10.66 18.73 -9.18
CA VAL A 117 -9.62 19.61 -8.67
C VAL A 117 -8.29 18.92 -8.84
N ALA A 118 -7.34 19.56 -9.48
CA ALA A 118 -5.96 19.08 -9.62
C ALA A 118 -5.01 20.05 -8.92
N VAL A 119 -3.94 19.57 -8.30
CA VAL A 119 -2.93 20.45 -7.68
C VAL A 119 -1.57 20.25 -8.35
N THR A 120 -0.86 21.35 -8.60
CA THR A 120 0.52 21.34 -9.08
C THR A 120 1.36 22.20 -8.14
N VAL A 121 2.31 21.56 -7.46
CA VAL A 121 3.21 22.24 -6.53
C VAL A 121 4.49 22.60 -7.27
N ASN A 122 4.77 23.90 -7.36
CA ASN A 122 6.05 24.37 -7.86
C ASN A 122 7.18 23.99 -6.89
N PRO A 123 8.34 23.54 -7.38
CA PRO A 123 9.50 23.28 -6.53
C PRO A 123 9.81 24.49 -5.66
N THR A 124 9.90 24.27 -4.35
CA THR A 124 10.51 25.24 -3.43
C THR A 124 11.89 24.72 -3.06
N ASP A 125 12.79 25.63 -2.66
CA ASP A 125 14.12 25.28 -2.15
C ASP A 125 14.06 24.64 -0.75
N SER A 126 12.88 24.55 -0.15
CA SER A 126 12.66 23.93 1.17
C SER A 126 12.65 22.40 1.08
N ASN A 127 13.38 21.74 1.97
CA ASN A 127 13.37 20.28 2.13
C ASN A 127 12.11 19.80 2.88
N SER A 128 11.47 20.69 3.64
CA SER A 128 10.29 20.38 4.46
C SER A 128 9.00 20.53 3.65
N PRO A 129 7.98 19.68 3.90
CA PRO A 129 6.66 19.84 3.31
C PRO A 129 6.09 21.25 3.54
N VAL A 130 5.61 21.88 2.47
CA VAL A 130 4.99 23.21 2.48
C VAL A 130 3.47 23.05 2.41
N PHE A 131 2.74 23.61 3.37
CA PHE A 131 1.28 23.62 3.34
C PHE A 131 0.77 24.69 2.36
N ILE A 132 -0.07 24.27 1.42
CA ILE A 132 -0.71 25.11 0.40
C ILE A 132 -2.21 25.05 0.64
N ASN A 133 -2.87 26.21 0.64
CA ASN A 133 -4.31 26.29 0.78
C ASN A 133 -4.92 27.26 -0.23
N ASP A 134 -6.18 27.02 -0.56
CA ASP A 134 -7.02 27.89 -1.39
C ASP A 134 -8.51 27.56 -1.10
N SER A 135 -9.45 28.11 -1.87
CA SER A 135 -10.86 27.80 -1.76
C SER A 135 -11.52 27.74 -3.13
N LEU A 136 -12.39 26.76 -3.33
CA LEU A 136 -13.32 26.70 -4.44
C LEU A 136 -14.61 27.43 -4.02
N ILE A 137 -14.94 28.51 -4.73
CA ILE A 137 -16.03 29.43 -4.42
C ILE A 137 -17.16 29.24 -5.43
N PHE A 138 -18.39 29.21 -4.92
CA PHE A 138 -19.63 29.13 -5.70
C PHE A 138 -20.50 30.34 -5.35
N GLN A 139 -21.01 31.04 -6.36
CA GLN A 139 -22.01 32.10 -6.19
C GLN A 139 -23.32 31.64 -6.85
N THR A 140 -24.40 31.55 -6.09
CA THR A 140 -25.72 31.14 -6.59
C THR A 140 -26.80 31.93 -5.85
N ASN A 141 -27.71 32.59 -6.57
CA ASN A 141 -28.83 33.35 -5.99
C ASN A 141 -28.41 34.37 -4.91
N GLY A 142 -27.25 35.02 -5.12
CA GLY A 142 -26.69 35.98 -4.16
C GLY A 142 -26.01 35.35 -2.93
N VAL A 143 -26.00 34.02 -2.82
CA VAL A 143 -25.34 33.28 -1.74
C VAL A 143 -23.98 32.76 -2.21
N THR A 144 -22.96 33.01 -1.39
CA THR A 144 -21.60 32.47 -1.60
C THR A 144 -21.39 31.23 -0.74
N GLN A 145 -21.00 30.12 -1.36
CA GLN A 145 -20.57 28.91 -0.67
C GLN A 145 -19.12 28.59 -1.03
N LYS A 146 -18.39 27.92 -0.12
CA LYS A 146 -16.97 27.62 -0.31
C LYS A 146 -16.63 26.20 0.11
N ILE A 147 -15.71 25.57 -0.63
CA ILE A 147 -15.04 24.33 -0.27
C ILE A 147 -13.56 24.64 -0.09
N LYS A 148 -12.97 24.18 1.03
CA LYS A 148 -11.54 24.41 1.31
C LYS A 148 -10.68 23.51 0.42
N LEU A 149 -9.61 24.05 -0.15
CA LEU A 149 -8.59 23.28 -0.88
C LEU A 149 -7.29 23.29 -0.07
N GLN A 150 -6.69 22.13 0.14
CA GLN A 150 -5.48 21.98 0.94
C GLN A 150 -4.53 20.95 0.31
N ALA A 151 -3.22 21.22 0.34
CA ALA A 151 -2.19 20.30 -0.13
C ALA A 151 -0.89 20.46 0.67
N TYR A 152 -0.08 19.40 0.74
CA TYR A 152 1.31 19.50 1.21
C TYR A 152 2.25 19.29 0.04
N GLY A 153 3.13 20.24 -0.25
CA GLY A 153 4.13 20.14 -1.30
C GLY A 153 5.51 19.76 -0.75
N GLN A 154 6.17 18.72 -1.28
CA GLN A 154 7.52 18.37 -0.84
C GLN A 154 8.52 18.29 -2.01
N SER A 155 9.69 18.91 -1.83
CA SER A 155 10.83 18.79 -2.75
C SER A 155 11.37 17.35 -2.74
N ILE A 156 11.59 16.78 -3.92
CA ILE A 156 12.05 15.39 -4.08
C ILE A 156 13.18 15.30 -5.10
N LYS A 157 14.12 14.35 -4.92
CA LYS A 157 15.14 14.05 -5.92
C LYS A 157 14.66 12.95 -6.86
N ILE A 158 14.38 13.32 -8.10
CA ILE A 158 13.92 12.38 -9.14
C ILE A 158 15.11 11.60 -9.71
N LEU A 159 15.01 10.27 -9.71
CA LEU A 159 15.98 9.33 -10.27
C LEU A 159 15.31 8.59 -11.44
N ARG A 160 15.71 8.86 -12.69
CA ARG A 160 15.15 8.19 -13.87
C ARG A 160 16.13 7.17 -14.42
N ASN A 161 15.77 5.89 -14.40
CA ASN A 161 16.62 4.79 -14.87
C ASN A 161 18.07 4.91 -14.37
N LEU A 162 18.24 5.30 -13.11
CA LEU A 162 19.56 5.61 -12.57
C LEU A 162 20.41 4.33 -12.52
N HIS A 163 21.60 4.42 -13.11
CA HIS A 163 22.62 3.39 -13.04
C HIS A 163 23.74 3.85 -12.09
N ILE A 164 23.93 3.14 -10.98
CA ILE A 164 24.97 3.39 -9.99
C ILE A 164 26.25 2.66 -10.43
N ALA A 165 27.11 3.37 -11.17
CA ALA A 165 28.40 2.86 -11.67
C ALA A 165 29.57 3.06 -10.67
N ASN A 166 29.35 3.80 -9.59
CA ASN A 166 30.31 4.05 -8.53
C ASN A 166 29.62 3.89 -7.18
N ASP A 167 30.38 3.53 -6.15
CA ASP A 167 29.86 3.47 -4.79
C ASP A 167 29.15 4.77 -4.43
N SER A 168 27.92 4.65 -3.94
CA SER A 168 27.00 5.77 -3.80
C SER A 168 26.22 5.66 -2.50
N THR A 169 26.00 6.80 -1.87
CA THR A 169 25.20 6.89 -0.64
C THR A 169 23.98 7.78 -0.88
N LEU A 170 22.79 7.28 -0.54
CA LEU A 170 21.56 8.05 -0.48
C LEU A 170 21.28 8.44 0.97
N THR A 171 21.16 9.74 1.23
CA THR A 171 20.96 10.30 2.57
C THR A 171 19.48 10.60 2.86
N SER A 172 19.18 11.07 4.07
CA SER A 172 17.82 11.49 4.47
C SER A 172 17.52 12.96 4.23
N GLU A 173 18.44 13.72 3.62
CA GLU A 173 18.29 15.18 3.38
C GLU A 173 17.06 15.51 2.54
N LYS A 174 16.79 14.69 1.53
CA LYS A 174 15.58 14.76 0.68
C LYS A 174 15.09 13.36 0.36
N PRO A 175 13.77 13.16 0.21
CA PRO A 175 13.26 11.92 -0.37
C PRO A 175 13.72 11.75 -1.82
N PHE A 176 13.67 10.52 -2.30
CA PHE A 176 13.96 10.16 -3.69
C PHE A 176 12.71 9.59 -4.36
N LEU A 177 12.51 9.90 -5.65
CA LEU A 177 11.48 9.29 -6.49
C LEU A 177 12.12 8.58 -7.67
N VAL A 178 11.95 7.26 -7.74
CA VAL A 178 12.50 6.42 -8.81
C VAL A 178 11.46 6.22 -9.91
N TYR A 179 11.82 6.57 -11.15
CA TYR A 179 11.12 6.14 -12.37
C TYR A 179 11.95 5.08 -13.10
N GLY A 180 11.33 3.96 -13.46
CA GLY A 180 12.03 2.84 -14.10
C GLY A 180 12.94 2.11 -13.12
N ASN A 181 14.18 1.79 -13.51
CA ASN A 181 15.07 1.00 -12.65
C ASN A 181 16.12 1.88 -11.94
N LEU A 182 16.26 1.73 -10.63
CA LEU A 182 17.49 2.06 -9.91
C LEU A 182 18.39 0.81 -9.94
N THR A 183 19.44 0.85 -10.74
CA THR A 183 20.32 -0.31 -10.97
C THR A 183 21.67 -0.08 -10.29
N VAL A 184 22.08 -1.01 -9.43
CA VAL A 184 23.42 -1.04 -8.82
C VAL A 184 24.28 -1.99 -9.62
N ASP A 185 25.34 -1.45 -10.22
CA ASP A 185 26.23 -2.24 -11.06
C ASP A 185 26.99 -3.30 -10.27
N SER A 186 27.48 -4.32 -10.97
CA SER A 186 28.32 -5.36 -10.39
C SER A 186 29.50 -4.74 -9.66
N THR A 187 29.90 -5.31 -8.53
CA THR A 187 31.00 -4.83 -7.65
C THR A 187 30.79 -3.48 -6.96
N LYS A 188 29.71 -2.73 -7.26
CA LYS A 188 29.42 -1.43 -6.65
C LYS A 188 28.52 -1.54 -5.44
N THR A 189 28.62 -0.57 -4.55
CA THR A 189 27.83 -0.52 -3.32
C THR A 189 26.87 0.66 -3.32
N LEU A 190 25.58 0.36 -3.13
CA LEU A 190 24.59 1.37 -2.77
C LEU A 190 24.35 1.34 -1.26
N THR A 191 24.65 2.46 -0.60
CA THR A 191 24.40 2.65 0.82
C THR A 191 23.18 3.54 1.02
N LEU A 192 22.22 3.11 1.85
CA LEU A 192 21.08 3.91 2.28
C LEU A 192 21.27 4.27 3.76
N ASN A 193 21.37 5.56 4.06
CA ASN A 193 21.53 6.02 5.44
C ASN A 193 20.20 6.07 6.19
N SER A 194 20.30 6.12 7.52
CA SER A 194 19.17 6.25 8.42
C SER A 194 18.23 7.41 8.04
N GLY A 195 16.93 7.13 8.09
CA GLY A 195 15.85 8.06 7.71
C GLY A 195 15.65 8.26 6.21
N CYS A 196 16.38 7.56 5.34
CA CYS A 196 16.21 7.70 3.89
C CYS A 196 14.79 7.28 3.46
N LYS A 197 14.16 8.08 2.58
CA LYS A 197 12.82 7.82 2.03
C LYS A 197 12.94 7.68 0.52
N ILE A 198 12.62 6.50 0.00
CA ILE A 198 12.64 6.22 -1.44
C ILE A 198 11.24 5.80 -1.87
N TYR A 199 10.67 6.60 -2.76
CA TYR A 199 9.41 6.34 -3.43
C TYR A 199 9.69 5.76 -4.80
N PHE A 200 8.93 4.75 -5.18
CA PHE A 200 9.01 4.10 -6.47
C PHE A 200 7.74 4.40 -7.25
N HIS A 201 7.87 4.93 -8.46
CA HIS A 201 6.75 5.06 -9.37
C HIS A 201 6.25 3.68 -9.80
N ASN A 202 5.03 3.60 -10.34
CA ASN A 202 4.48 2.35 -10.84
C ASN A 202 5.47 1.63 -11.79
N ASN A 203 5.62 0.32 -11.60
CA ASN A 203 6.59 -0.57 -12.27
C ASN A 203 8.08 -0.24 -12.06
N ALA A 204 8.43 0.72 -11.20
CA ALA A 204 9.83 0.99 -10.86
C ALA A 204 10.43 -0.10 -9.96
N ASN A 205 11.73 -0.36 -10.12
CA ASN A 205 12.42 -1.44 -9.40
C ASN A 205 13.76 -0.96 -8.85
N MET A 206 14.23 -1.60 -7.77
CA MET A 206 15.65 -1.57 -7.39
C MET A 206 16.29 -2.89 -7.83
N LYS A 207 17.28 -2.83 -8.72
CA LYS A 207 17.99 -4.02 -9.24
C LYS A 207 19.44 -3.96 -8.79
N VAL A 208 19.88 -4.93 -8.00
CA VAL A 208 21.20 -4.92 -7.36
C VAL A 208 22.03 -6.07 -7.88
N TYR A 209 23.06 -5.77 -8.69
CA TYR A 209 24.07 -6.73 -9.13
C TYR A 209 25.33 -6.68 -8.24
N GLY A 210 25.59 -5.54 -7.62
CA GLY A 210 26.63 -5.35 -6.61
C GLY A 210 26.10 -5.58 -5.19
N ASN A 211 26.34 -4.63 -4.29
CA ASN A 211 26.00 -4.68 -2.87
C ASN A 211 24.91 -3.65 -2.54
N LEU A 212 24.09 -3.97 -1.53
CA LEU A 212 23.10 -3.06 -0.95
C LEU A 212 23.26 -3.03 0.56
N ILE A 213 23.56 -1.86 1.11
CA ILE A 213 23.74 -1.65 2.56
C ILE A 213 22.74 -0.58 3.02
N ALA A 214 21.60 -1.02 3.56
CA ALA A 214 20.57 -0.14 4.13
C ALA A 214 20.64 -0.18 5.65
N GLN A 215 21.03 0.94 6.26
CA GLN A 215 21.30 1.05 7.70
C GLN A 215 20.42 2.15 8.32
N GLY A 216 19.19 1.78 8.65
CA GLY A 216 18.28 2.59 9.47
C GLY A 216 18.54 2.45 10.97
N THR A 217 17.78 3.22 11.75
CA THR A 217 17.66 3.02 13.21
C THR A 217 16.19 2.93 13.62
N ALA A 218 15.92 2.56 14.87
CA ALA A 218 14.56 2.50 15.39
C ALA A 218 13.85 3.87 15.32
N GLU A 219 14.60 4.96 15.56
CA GLU A 219 14.11 6.34 15.54
C GLU A 219 13.97 6.90 14.12
N GLN A 220 14.78 6.41 13.19
CA GLN A 220 14.87 6.89 11.81
C GLN A 220 14.94 5.68 10.85
N PRO A 221 13.85 4.89 10.73
CA PRO A 221 13.83 3.78 9.81
C PRO A 221 13.88 4.27 8.36
N ILE A 222 14.47 3.45 7.49
CA ILE A 222 14.44 3.68 6.04
C ILE A 222 13.06 3.29 5.51
N ALA A 223 12.47 4.11 4.64
CA ALA A 223 11.16 3.86 4.06
C ALA A 223 11.25 3.60 2.55
N LEU A 224 10.74 2.45 2.11
CA LEU A 224 10.70 2.02 0.70
C LEU A 224 9.25 1.68 0.31
N ARG A 225 8.62 2.48 -0.55
CA ARG A 225 7.20 2.29 -0.92
C ARG A 225 6.84 2.93 -2.27
N GLY A 226 5.62 2.70 -2.74
CA GLY A 226 5.06 3.41 -3.89
C GLY A 226 4.94 4.92 -3.67
N ASP A 227 4.96 5.68 -4.77
CA ASP A 227 4.88 7.15 -4.79
C ASP A 227 3.45 7.72 -4.69
N ARG A 228 2.43 6.85 -4.74
CA ARG A 228 1.04 7.20 -4.43
C ARG A 228 0.86 7.37 -2.92
N LEU A 229 0.84 8.62 -2.48
CA LEU A 229 0.60 9.01 -1.08
C LEU A 229 -0.87 9.32 -0.81
N ASP A 230 -1.67 9.46 -1.86
CA ASP A 230 -3.11 9.69 -1.81
C ASP A 230 -3.91 8.41 -1.47
N ASN A 231 -5.24 8.55 -1.51
CA ASN A 231 -6.18 7.47 -1.25
C ASN A 231 -6.86 6.99 -2.54
N ILE A 232 -7.16 5.70 -2.61
CA ILE A 232 -8.14 5.14 -3.54
C ILE A 232 -9.52 5.63 -3.11
N ASN A 233 -10.21 6.29 -4.02
CA ASN A 233 -11.52 6.89 -3.76
C ASN A 233 -12.67 5.88 -3.92
N PHE A 234 -12.79 4.95 -2.96
CA PHE A 234 -14.04 4.21 -2.72
C PHE A 234 -15.07 5.10 -2.00
N ASN A 235 -16.25 4.56 -1.63
CA ASN A 235 -17.20 5.26 -0.75
C ASN A 235 -16.55 5.70 0.57
N VAL A 236 -15.52 4.98 1.02
CA VAL A 236 -14.65 5.34 2.13
C VAL A 236 -13.19 5.28 1.62
N PRO A 237 -12.43 6.38 1.65
CA PRO A 237 -11.08 6.42 1.10
C PRO A 237 -10.11 5.42 1.75
N VAL A 238 -9.25 4.81 0.93
CA VAL A 238 -8.25 3.81 1.36
C VAL A 238 -6.86 4.27 0.94
N PRO A 239 -5.87 4.38 1.84
CA PRO A 239 -4.50 4.74 1.46
C PRO A 239 -3.87 3.74 0.49
N TYR A 240 -3.28 4.24 -0.62
CA TYR A 240 -2.50 3.38 -1.54
C TYR A 240 -1.33 2.68 -0.82
N ASN A 241 -0.85 3.23 0.31
CA ASN A 241 0.14 2.60 1.18
C ASN A 241 -0.26 1.20 1.70
N ASN A 242 -1.54 0.84 1.66
CA ASN A 242 -2.03 -0.45 2.16
C ASN A 242 -2.39 -1.44 1.03
N VAL A 243 -2.22 -1.03 -0.23
CA VAL A 243 -2.63 -1.81 -1.39
C VAL A 243 -1.40 -2.35 -2.09
N ALA A 244 -1.28 -3.66 -2.21
CA ALA A 244 -0.15 -4.28 -2.87
C ALA A 244 0.00 -3.86 -4.34
N GLY A 245 1.22 -3.93 -4.90
CA GLY A 245 1.46 -3.74 -6.33
C GLY A 245 1.66 -2.31 -6.81
N GLN A 246 1.97 -1.35 -5.94
CA GLN A 246 2.18 0.05 -6.33
C GLN A 246 3.53 0.29 -7.01
N TRP A 247 4.48 -0.63 -6.87
CA TRP A 247 5.81 -0.59 -7.47
C TRP A 247 6.34 -2.01 -7.64
N GLY A 248 7.50 -2.19 -8.27
CA GLY A 248 8.03 -3.51 -8.60
C GLY A 248 8.58 -4.29 -7.40
N GLY A 249 9.68 -3.84 -6.81
CA GLY A 249 10.34 -4.55 -5.70
C GLY A 249 11.86 -4.37 -5.70
N ILE A 250 12.52 -5.03 -4.75
CA ILE A 250 13.98 -5.20 -4.74
C ILE A 250 14.34 -6.53 -5.37
N TYR A 251 15.24 -6.49 -6.35
CA TYR A 251 15.78 -7.67 -7.03
C TYR A 251 17.28 -7.77 -6.73
N LEU A 252 17.68 -8.80 -6.00
CA LEU A 252 19.06 -9.12 -5.69
C LEU A 252 19.53 -10.15 -6.72
N LEU A 253 20.30 -9.69 -7.69
CA LEU A 253 20.59 -10.41 -8.95
C LEU A 253 22.06 -10.80 -9.09
N GLY A 254 22.92 -10.36 -8.18
CA GLY A 254 24.36 -10.63 -8.21
C GLY A 254 24.86 -11.46 -7.04
N GLY A 255 26.18 -11.58 -6.97
CA GLY A 255 26.88 -12.30 -5.91
C GLY A 255 27.34 -11.42 -4.73
N GLY A 256 26.73 -10.25 -4.53
CA GLY A 256 27.15 -9.27 -3.54
C GLY A 256 26.66 -9.54 -2.11
N LYS A 257 26.97 -8.62 -1.21
CA LYS A 257 26.49 -8.59 0.16
C LYS A 257 25.28 -7.67 0.28
N TYR A 258 24.23 -8.16 0.94
CA TYR A 258 22.99 -7.41 1.13
C TYR A 258 22.67 -7.30 2.62
N VAL A 259 22.45 -6.08 3.10
CA VAL A 259 22.10 -5.81 4.50
C VAL A 259 20.96 -4.81 4.55
N LEU A 260 19.88 -5.17 5.23
CA LEU A 260 18.74 -4.30 5.55
C LEU A 260 18.56 -4.28 7.05
N ASN A 261 18.79 -3.13 7.67
CA ASN A 261 18.55 -2.92 9.09
C ASN A 261 17.58 -1.74 9.29
N HIS A 262 16.52 -1.93 10.08
CA HIS A 262 15.47 -0.92 10.30
C HIS A 262 14.88 -0.35 9.01
N VAL A 263 14.49 -1.25 8.10
CA VAL A 263 13.82 -0.90 6.85
C VAL A 263 12.33 -1.23 6.94
N ASN A 264 11.50 -0.23 6.65
CA ASN A 264 10.06 -0.39 6.44
C ASN A 264 9.78 -0.37 4.94
N MET A 265 9.36 -1.51 4.40
CA MET A 265 9.01 -1.67 3.00
C MET A 265 7.57 -2.17 2.85
N ASN A 266 6.82 -1.58 1.93
CA ASN A 266 5.47 -2.06 1.66
C ASN A 266 4.96 -1.86 0.23
N SER A 267 3.86 -2.54 -0.05
CA SER A 267 2.95 -2.24 -1.16
C SER A 267 3.56 -2.36 -2.55
N GLY A 268 4.51 -3.29 -2.72
CA GLY A 268 5.14 -3.61 -4.00
C GLY A 268 4.53 -4.84 -4.68
N TYR A 269 5.07 -5.22 -5.83
CA TYR A 269 4.75 -6.48 -6.49
C TYR A 269 5.45 -7.63 -5.77
N VAL A 270 6.76 -7.52 -5.52
CA VAL A 270 7.55 -8.41 -4.66
C VAL A 270 8.30 -7.58 -3.62
N GLY A 271 8.49 -8.09 -2.41
CA GLY A 271 9.31 -7.40 -1.41
C GLY A 271 10.79 -7.48 -1.78
N ILE A 272 11.35 -8.67 -1.59
CA ILE A 272 12.72 -9.00 -2.00
C ILE A 272 12.69 -10.27 -2.85
N ASN A 273 13.14 -10.16 -4.09
CA ASN A 273 13.42 -11.28 -4.97
C ASN A 273 14.93 -11.54 -4.98
N PHE A 274 15.38 -12.53 -4.22
CA PHE A 274 16.76 -12.99 -4.19
C PHE A 274 16.89 -14.25 -5.03
N LEU A 275 17.25 -14.05 -6.31
CA LEU A 275 17.39 -15.13 -7.28
C LEU A 275 18.86 -15.32 -7.65
N ASN A 276 19.48 -16.38 -7.13
CA ASN A 276 20.80 -16.81 -7.56
C ASN A 276 20.72 -18.16 -8.31
N LYS A 277 21.34 -18.21 -9.48
CA LYS A 277 21.41 -19.42 -10.32
C LYS A 277 22.68 -20.25 -10.04
N ASN A 278 23.67 -19.68 -9.36
CA ASN A 278 24.92 -20.37 -9.05
C ASN A 278 24.81 -21.12 -7.72
N MET A 279 24.71 -22.45 -7.77
CA MET A 279 24.58 -23.29 -6.59
C MET A 279 25.89 -23.47 -5.80
N SER A 280 27.04 -23.09 -6.37
CA SER A 280 28.37 -23.25 -5.75
C SER A 280 28.84 -21.99 -5.01
N ASN A 281 28.19 -20.85 -5.24
CA ASN A 281 28.47 -19.59 -4.54
C ASN A 281 27.14 -19.01 -4.04
N LEU A 282 26.95 -19.00 -2.72
CA LEU A 282 25.70 -18.58 -2.07
C LEU A 282 25.92 -17.20 -1.43
N PRO A 283 25.42 -16.11 -2.03
CA PRO A 283 25.60 -14.76 -1.48
C PRO A 283 24.75 -14.58 -0.22
N SER A 284 25.12 -13.61 0.62
CA SER A 284 24.46 -13.39 1.90
C SER A 284 23.46 -12.23 1.88
N LEU A 285 22.31 -12.44 2.54
CA LEU A 285 21.31 -11.43 2.83
C LEU A 285 21.01 -11.39 4.33
N GLU A 286 21.22 -10.23 4.95
CA GLU A 286 20.92 -9.98 6.36
C GLU A 286 19.75 -8.98 6.47
N ILE A 287 18.68 -9.35 7.17
CA ILE A 287 17.49 -8.51 7.39
C ILE A 287 17.20 -8.43 8.88
N HIS A 288 17.42 -7.27 9.49
CA HIS A 288 17.24 -7.06 10.93
C HIS A 288 16.27 -5.90 11.20
N ASN A 289 15.39 -6.08 12.19
CA ASN A 289 14.50 -5.03 12.68
C ASN A 289 13.62 -4.39 11.59
N CYS A 290 13.17 -5.17 10.61
CA CYS A 290 12.44 -4.67 9.44
C CYS A 290 10.93 -4.95 9.52
N LYS A 291 10.18 -4.23 8.67
CA LYS A 291 8.78 -4.54 8.33
C LYS A 291 8.66 -4.65 6.82
N ILE A 292 8.23 -5.82 6.32
CA ILE A 292 8.07 -6.13 4.91
C ILE A 292 6.61 -6.56 4.71
N GLN A 293 5.76 -5.66 4.22
CA GLN A 293 4.30 -5.84 4.26
C GLN A 293 3.59 -5.58 2.93
N ASN A 294 2.52 -6.33 2.64
CA ASN A 294 1.59 -6.09 1.53
C ASN A 294 2.24 -6.20 0.13
N PHE A 295 2.51 -7.41 -0.36
CA PHE A 295 3.06 -7.64 -1.70
C PHE A 295 2.13 -8.50 -2.57
N LEU A 296 2.14 -8.32 -3.89
CA LEU A 296 1.27 -9.10 -4.79
C LEU A 296 1.75 -10.53 -5.03
N ALA A 297 3.06 -10.72 -5.07
CA ALA A 297 3.70 -12.02 -5.18
C ALA A 297 4.26 -12.39 -3.80
N ASP A 298 5.57 -12.56 -3.67
CA ASP A 298 6.21 -12.95 -2.43
C ASP A 298 6.68 -11.75 -1.58
N GLY A 299 6.64 -11.88 -0.26
CA GLY A 299 7.30 -10.93 0.65
C GLY A 299 8.82 -11.06 0.59
N LEU A 300 9.31 -12.29 0.75
CA LEU A 300 10.72 -12.66 0.60
C LEU A 300 10.81 -13.96 -0.21
N PHE A 301 11.38 -13.88 -1.41
CA PHE A 301 11.70 -15.02 -2.25
C PHE A 301 13.21 -15.24 -2.26
N VAL A 302 13.65 -16.47 -1.96
CA VAL A 302 15.07 -16.83 -1.91
C VAL A 302 15.32 -18.10 -2.72
N GLN A 303 16.30 -18.01 -3.63
CA GLN A 303 16.87 -19.16 -4.31
C GLN A 303 18.40 -19.12 -4.26
N ASN A 304 19.02 -20.17 -3.70
CA ASN A 304 20.47 -20.36 -3.58
C ASN A 304 21.20 -19.17 -2.89
N GLY A 305 20.74 -18.80 -1.69
CA GLY A 305 21.35 -17.70 -0.92
C GLY A 305 21.35 -18.00 0.57
N ASP A 306 22.35 -17.47 1.27
CA ASP A 306 22.44 -17.57 2.73
C ASP A 306 21.72 -16.37 3.35
N VAL A 307 20.65 -16.64 4.12
CA VAL A 307 19.74 -15.60 4.60
C VAL A 307 19.62 -15.63 6.12
N THR A 308 19.81 -14.48 6.75
CA THR A 308 19.58 -14.26 8.17
C THR A 308 18.51 -13.19 8.34
N VAL A 309 17.38 -13.54 8.95
CA VAL A 309 16.25 -12.65 9.24
C VAL A 309 16.01 -12.62 10.74
N ILE A 310 16.08 -11.44 11.34
CA ILE A 310 16.03 -11.29 12.80
C ILE A 310 15.10 -10.15 13.20
N ASN A 311 14.28 -10.38 14.23
CA ASN A 311 13.40 -9.38 14.84
C ASN A 311 12.55 -8.62 13.80
N THR A 312 12.00 -9.34 12.82
CA THR A 312 11.41 -8.77 11.60
C THR A 312 10.00 -9.29 11.39
N GLU A 313 9.12 -8.41 10.92
CA GLU A 313 7.79 -8.79 10.44
C GLU A 313 7.79 -8.91 8.92
N ILE A 314 7.31 -10.06 8.40
CA ILE A 314 7.03 -10.27 6.98
C ILE A 314 5.56 -10.66 6.88
N SER A 315 4.72 -9.81 6.28
CA SER A 315 3.29 -10.04 6.30
C SER A 315 2.55 -9.69 5.02
N ASN A 316 1.42 -10.38 4.83
CA ASN A 316 0.45 -10.18 3.75
C ASN A 316 1.09 -10.17 2.36
N ALA A 317 1.17 -11.35 1.74
CA ALA A 317 1.71 -11.53 0.41
C ALA A 317 0.74 -12.37 -0.42
N GLY A 318 0.49 -11.98 -1.68
CA GLY A 318 -0.46 -12.67 -2.55
C GLY A 318 -0.04 -14.10 -2.90
N SER A 319 1.25 -14.42 -2.85
CA SER A 319 1.75 -15.80 -2.95
C SER A 319 2.25 -16.31 -1.59
N HIS A 320 3.56 -16.23 -1.31
CA HIS A 320 4.14 -16.60 -0.01
C HIS A 320 4.58 -15.36 0.75
N ALA A 321 4.42 -15.34 2.07
CA ALA A 321 5.14 -14.34 2.86
C ALA A 321 6.65 -14.61 2.76
N VAL A 322 7.07 -15.88 2.82
CA VAL A 322 8.44 -16.33 2.68
C VAL A 322 8.51 -17.61 1.84
N TYR A 323 9.30 -17.58 0.77
CA TYR A 323 9.67 -18.75 -0.04
C TYR A 323 11.19 -18.97 0.05
N LEU A 324 11.60 -20.20 0.40
CA LEU A 324 13.01 -20.58 0.58
C LEU A 324 13.34 -21.82 -0.25
N ASN A 325 14.45 -21.76 -0.97
CA ASN A 325 14.94 -22.88 -1.77
C ASN A 325 16.47 -22.82 -1.96
N GLY A 326 17.21 -23.73 -1.35
CA GLY A 326 18.68 -23.82 -1.45
C GLY A 326 19.44 -22.76 -0.64
N GLY A 327 20.41 -23.20 0.15
CA GLY A 327 21.23 -22.35 1.04
C GLY A 327 20.89 -22.46 2.52
N LYS A 328 21.57 -21.66 3.35
CA LYS A 328 21.36 -21.60 4.80
C LYS A 328 20.39 -20.48 5.17
N HIS A 329 19.31 -20.83 5.84
CA HIS A 329 18.30 -19.87 6.28
C HIS A 329 18.21 -19.82 7.81
N THR A 330 18.26 -18.62 8.40
CA THR A 330 18.16 -18.40 9.85
C THR A 330 17.08 -17.34 10.11
N PHE A 331 16.05 -17.69 10.88
CA PHE A 331 14.96 -16.81 11.30
C PHE A 331 14.88 -16.79 12.82
N ILE A 332 15.02 -15.60 13.44
CA ILE A 332 14.98 -15.45 14.89
C ILE A 332 14.04 -14.31 15.27
N HIS A 333 13.05 -14.59 16.13
CA HIS A 333 12.06 -13.59 16.54
C HIS A 333 11.35 -12.94 15.34
N CYS A 334 10.95 -13.75 14.36
CA CYS A 334 10.21 -13.27 13.19
C CYS A 334 8.71 -13.52 13.33
N THR A 335 7.90 -12.54 12.93
CA THR A 335 6.46 -12.74 12.72
C THR A 335 6.21 -12.85 11.22
N ILE A 336 5.85 -14.05 10.76
CA ILE A 336 5.51 -14.34 9.37
C ILE A 336 4.00 -14.59 9.32
N ALA A 337 3.24 -13.60 8.85
CA ALA A 337 1.79 -13.60 8.97
C ALA A 337 1.12 -13.29 7.63
N ASN A 338 0.37 -14.23 7.04
CA ASN A 338 -0.27 -14.01 5.76
C ASN A 338 -1.80 -13.99 5.88
N TYR A 339 -2.36 -12.80 6.07
CA TYR A 339 -3.81 -12.55 6.13
C TYR A 339 -4.25 -11.69 4.94
N PHE A 340 -3.62 -11.90 3.78
CA PHE A 340 -3.79 -11.06 2.59
C PHE A 340 -5.26 -10.96 2.15
N ASN A 341 -6.02 -12.05 2.23
CA ASN A 341 -7.45 -12.09 1.88
C ASN A 341 -8.33 -11.46 2.98
N SER A 342 -7.81 -11.27 4.19
CA SER A 342 -8.50 -10.56 5.27
C SER A 342 -8.43 -9.02 5.11
N SER A 343 -8.29 -8.55 3.88
CA SER A 343 -8.30 -7.15 3.48
C SER A 343 -9.17 -6.99 2.24
N SER A 344 -10.16 -6.10 2.32
CA SER A 344 -11.09 -5.81 1.21
C SER A 344 -10.51 -4.87 0.15
N VAL A 345 -9.22 -4.51 0.24
CA VAL A 345 -8.58 -3.53 -0.64
C VAL A 345 -7.44 -4.09 -1.46
N GLN A 346 -7.14 -5.38 -1.32
CA GLN A 346 -6.16 -6.02 -2.19
C GLN A 346 -6.73 -6.17 -3.61
N PRO A 347 -5.91 -5.97 -4.65
CA PRO A 347 -6.38 -5.97 -6.03
C PRO A 347 -6.63 -7.38 -6.57
N VAL A 348 -6.11 -8.41 -5.89
CA VAL A 348 -6.25 -9.83 -6.23
C VAL A 348 -6.51 -10.65 -4.98
N SER A 349 -7.02 -11.87 -5.15
CA SER A 349 -7.04 -12.86 -4.08
C SER A 349 -5.65 -13.51 -3.95
N ARG A 350 -5.32 -13.89 -2.71
CA ARG A 350 -4.15 -14.71 -2.40
C ARG A 350 -4.23 -16.07 -3.09
N ASP A 351 -3.09 -16.56 -3.57
CA ASP A 351 -2.89 -17.95 -4.00
C ASP A 351 -3.13 -18.91 -2.83
N LYS A 352 -3.40 -20.18 -3.15
CA LYS A 352 -3.58 -21.25 -2.14
C LYS A 352 -2.25 -21.78 -1.57
N ASN A 353 -1.25 -20.91 -1.51
CA ASN A 353 0.09 -21.22 -1.03
C ASN A 353 0.21 -20.93 0.48
N PRO A 354 1.01 -21.69 1.23
CA PRO A 354 1.28 -21.40 2.64
C PRO A 354 2.04 -20.07 2.80
N ALA A 355 1.97 -19.44 3.96
CA ALA A 355 2.76 -18.25 4.28
C ALA A 355 4.25 -18.54 4.15
N VAL A 356 4.69 -19.72 4.60
CA VAL A 356 6.07 -20.19 4.50
C VAL A 356 6.13 -21.48 3.70
N LEU A 357 6.86 -21.45 2.58
CA LEU A 357 7.24 -22.64 1.82
C LEU A 357 8.76 -22.80 1.83
N ILE A 358 9.21 -23.94 2.35
CA ILE A 358 10.59 -24.41 2.25
C ILE A 358 10.60 -25.55 1.24
N SER A 359 11.19 -25.32 0.07
CA SER A 359 11.18 -26.25 -1.07
C SER A 359 12.57 -26.84 -1.27
N GLY A 360 12.69 -28.16 -1.13
CA GLY A 360 13.93 -28.92 -1.34
C GLY A 360 13.81 -30.01 -2.40
N ILE A 361 12.91 -29.82 -3.37
CA ILE A 361 12.52 -30.83 -4.38
C ILE A 361 13.13 -30.59 -5.78
N ASN A 362 13.94 -29.53 -5.96
CA ASN A 362 14.57 -29.19 -7.23
C ASN A 362 16.10 -29.30 -7.13
N ASP A 363 16.80 -29.48 -8.26
CA ASP A 363 18.28 -29.41 -8.34
C ASP A 363 18.77 -28.02 -7.89
N MET A 364 19.15 -27.93 -6.62
CA MET A 364 19.47 -26.68 -5.91
C MET A 364 20.64 -26.91 -4.97
N ALA A 365 21.21 -25.81 -4.44
CA ALA A 365 22.25 -25.91 -3.43
C ALA A 365 21.75 -26.65 -2.18
N PRO A 366 22.63 -27.35 -1.42
CA PRO A 366 22.27 -27.94 -0.14
C PRO A 366 21.52 -26.95 0.75
N MET A 367 20.40 -27.39 1.33
CA MET A 367 19.52 -26.52 2.08
C MET A 367 19.49 -26.88 3.55
N GLN A 368 19.58 -25.87 4.40
CA GLN A 368 19.32 -25.99 5.83
C GLN A 368 18.51 -24.81 6.34
N SER A 369 17.67 -25.02 7.35
CA SER A 369 16.84 -23.94 7.90
C SER A 369 16.70 -23.99 9.41
N PHE A 370 16.91 -22.85 10.04
CA PHE A 370 16.80 -22.64 11.47
C PHE A 370 15.75 -21.57 11.74
N PHE A 371 14.71 -21.91 12.49
CA PHE A 371 13.66 -20.99 12.94
C PHE A 371 13.59 -21.05 14.46
N GLN A 372 13.89 -19.93 15.13
CA GLN A 372 13.80 -19.83 16.58
C GLN A 372 12.88 -18.69 17.00
N ASN A 373 11.97 -18.97 17.93
CA ASN A 373 11.05 -18.00 18.51
C ASN A 373 10.22 -17.25 17.46
N CYS A 374 9.79 -17.92 16.40
CA CYS A 374 9.03 -17.34 15.30
C CYS A 374 7.52 -17.61 15.42
N ILE A 375 6.71 -16.78 14.79
CA ILE A 375 5.29 -17.04 14.54
C ILE A 375 5.10 -17.24 13.04
N ILE A 376 4.46 -18.35 12.65
CA ILE A 376 3.98 -18.60 11.28
C ILE A 376 2.46 -18.79 11.35
N SER A 377 1.70 -17.90 10.72
CA SER A 377 0.24 -17.87 10.83
C SER A 377 -0.39 -17.14 9.63
N GLY A 378 -1.71 -17.21 9.48
CA GLY A 378 -2.43 -16.62 8.36
C GLY A 378 -3.88 -17.10 8.28
N ASP A 379 -4.52 -16.80 7.16
CA ASP A 379 -5.93 -17.10 6.90
C ASP A 379 -6.19 -18.40 6.12
N ALA A 380 -5.15 -19.16 5.77
CA ALA A 380 -5.29 -20.50 5.19
C ALA A 380 -5.25 -21.61 6.27
N ASP A 381 -5.77 -22.79 5.93
CA ASP A 381 -5.75 -23.97 6.82
C ASP A 381 -4.32 -24.49 7.09
N ASN A 382 -3.37 -24.19 6.21
CA ASN A 382 -1.97 -24.58 6.32
C ASN A 382 -1.06 -23.42 5.92
N GLU A 383 -0.29 -22.89 6.85
CA GLU A 383 0.58 -21.72 6.61
C GLU A 383 2.06 -22.06 6.62
N PHE A 384 2.40 -23.32 6.86
CA PHE A 384 3.75 -23.83 6.82
C PHE A 384 3.81 -25.12 6.02
N THR A 385 4.69 -25.17 5.02
CA THR A 385 5.00 -26.38 4.27
C THR A 385 6.50 -26.57 4.20
N LEU A 386 6.96 -27.74 4.63
CA LEU A 386 8.31 -28.24 4.39
C LEU A 386 8.24 -29.30 3.28
N ALA A 387 8.41 -28.87 2.03
CA ALA A 387 8.35 -29.71 0.84
C ALA A 387 9.73 -30.31 0.56
N VAL A 388 10.06 -31.40 1.25
CA VAL A 388 11.32 -32.14 1.13
C VAL A 388 11.05 -33.64 1.01
N PRO A 389 11.94 -34.44 0.42
CA PRO A 389 11.73 -35.88 0.27
C PRO A 389 11.53 -36.61 1.61
N SER A 390 12.25 -36.18 2.65
CA SER A 390 12.19 -36.77 3.99
C SER A 390 12.40 -35.70 5.05
N VAL A 391 11.38 -35.47 5.89
CA VAL A 391 11.46 -34.49 6.98
C VAL A 391 12.47 -34.93 8.05
N SER A 392 12.57 -36.23 8.34
CA SER A 392 13.51 -36.76 9.34
C SER A 392 14.97 -36.57 8.96
N ASP A 393 15.26 -36.53 7.66
CA ASP A 393 16.61 -36.36 7.11
C ASP A 393 16.92 -34.90 6.78
N TYR A 394 15.94 -34.00 6.87
CA TYR A 394 16.13 -32.58 6.64
C TYR A 394 17.06 -31.96 7.68
N THR A 395 18.05 -31.21 7.21
CA THR A 395 18.95 -30.42 8.07
C THR A 395 18.24 -29.13 8.49
N GLY A 396 17.52 -29.17 9.60
CA GLY A 396 16.87 -27.98 10.13
C GLY A 396 16.48 -28.08 11.59
N LEU A 397 16.19 -26.94 12.20
CA LEU A 397 15.67 -26.87 13.56
C LEU A 397 14.64 -25.76 13.67
N PHE A 398 13.49 -26.10 14.22
CA PHE A 398 12.40 -25.21 14.56
C PHE A 398 12.23 -25.29 16.07
N SER A 399 12.36 -24.16 16.78
CA SER A 399 12.33 -24.12 18.25
C SER A 399 11.59 -22.91 18.80
N GLY A 400 10.76 -23.10 19.82
CA GLY A 400 10.04 -22.01 20.50
C GLY A 400 9.06 -21.26 19.60
N CYS A 401 8.56 -21.91 18.55
CA CYS A 401 7.73 -21.28 17.54
C CYS A 401 6.24 -21.57 17.75
N TYR A 402 5.40 -20.63 17.32
CA TYR A 402 3.99 -20.90 17.02
C TYR A 402 3.86 -21.16 15.52
N ILE A 403 3.24 -22.29 15.13
CA ILE A 403 3.09 -22.65 13.71
C ILE A 403 1.66 -23.08 13.43
N LEU A 404 1.03 -22.41 12.47
CA LEU A 404 -0.21 -22.86 11.87
C LEU A 404 0.09 -23.82 10.71
N ALA A 405 -0.21 -25.09 10.94
CA ALA A 405 -0.09 -26.17 9.96
C ALA A 405 -1.29 -27.10 10.08
N LYS A 406 -1.73 -27.64 8.95
CA LYS A 406 -2.88 -28.55 8.89
C LYS A 406 -2.63 -29.83 9.69
N ASP A 407 -1.41 -30.37 9.56
CA ASP A 407 -0.95 -31.55 10.28
C ASP A 407 0.27 -31.18 11.12
N SER A 408 0.28 -31.59 12.39
CA SER A 408 1.47 -31.40 13.23
C SER A 408 2.58 -32.34 12.77
N LEU A 409 3.79 -31.79 12.64
CA LEU A 409 4.97 -32.55 12.25
C LEU A 409 5.69 -33.08 13.50
N SER A 410 5.72 -34.39 13.67
CA SER A 410 6.45 -35.07 14.75
C SER A 410 7.81 -35.59 14.25
N SER A 411 8.81 -34.72 14.24
CA SER A 411 10.21 -35.11 13.95
C SER A 411 11.19 -34.35 14.84
N LYS A 412 12.44 -34.82 14.92
CA LYS A 412 13.50 -34.21 15.74
C LYS A 412 13.81 -32.76 15.35
N GLN A 413 13.47 -32.36 14.12
CA GLN A 413 13.62 -31.01 13.60
C GLN A 413 12.68 -30.02 14.31
N PHE A 414 11.59 -30.47 14.94
CA PHE A 414 10.62 -29.61 15.62
C PHE A 414 10.69 -29.82 17.13
N SER A 415 11.09 -28.79 17.87
CA SER A 415 11.19 -28.80 19.33
C SER A 415 10.43 -27.61 19.92
N HIS A 416 9.78 -27.75 21.07
CA HIS A 416 9.06 -26.64 21.72
C HIS A 416 8.10 -25.88 20.78
N ILE A 417 7.40 -26.60 19.90
CA ILE A 417 6.45 -26.01 18.95
C ILE A 417 5.06 -25.94 19.56
N ARG A 418 4.45 -24.75 19.53
CA ARG A 418 3.02 -24.58 19.75
C ARG A 418 2.30 -24.66 18.40
N TRP A 419 1.88 -25.87 18.03
CA TRP A 419 1.01 -26.07 16.86
C TRP A 419 -0.34 -25.38 17.07
N SER A 420 -0.87 -24.75 16.03
CA SER A 420 -2.14 -24.02 16.08
C SER A 420 -3.32 -24.92 16.48
N LYS A 421 -4.27 -24.33 17.20
CA LYS A 421 -5.60 -24.89 17.47
C LYS A 421 -6.66 -23.91 16.96
N LYS A 422 -7.85 -24.45 16.68
CA LYS A 422 -8.97 -23.71 16.07
C LYS A 422 -9.31 -22.38 16.75
N ASP A 423 -9.26 -22.34 18.08
CA ASP A 423 -9.66 -21.17 18.88
C ASP A 423 -8.46 -20.36 19.40
N ASP A 424 -7.25 -20.61 18.88
CA ASP A 424 -6.07 -19.87 19.27
C ASP A 424 -6.18 -18.41 18.81
N VAL A 425 -6.02 -17.48 19.75
CA VAL A 425 -5.82 -16.07 19.48
C VAL A 425 -4.33 -15.80 19.49
N ILE A 426 -3.83 -15.07 18.50
CA ILE A 426 -2.40 -14.75 18.37
C ILE A 426 -2.17 -13.25 18.35
N PHE A 427 -2.88 -12.54 17.49
CA PHE A 427 -2.65 -11.15 17.17
C PHE A 427 -3.81 -10.26 17.61
N LYS A 428 -3.53 -8.98 17.86
CA LYS A 428 -4.55 -7.98 18.20
C LYS A 428 -5.55 -7.73 17.06
N SER A 429 -5.07 -7.73 15.82
CA SER A 429 -5.93 -7.57 14.63
C SER A 429 -5.35 -8.30 13.43
N THR A 430 -6.13 -9.20 12.85
CA THR A 430 -5.76 -9.99 11.66
C THR A 430 -6.51 -9.55 10.41
N ARG A 431 -7.09 -8.35 10.41
CA ARG A 431 -7.86 -7.86 9.26
C ARG A 431 -7.66 -6.37 9.04
N TYR A 432 -7.69 -5.98 7.77
CA TYR A 432 -7.88 -4.59 7.38
C TYR A 432 -9.37 -4.34 7.12
N ASN A 433 -9.94 -3.34 7.78
CA ASN A 433 -11.30 -2.90 7.58
C ASN A 433 -11.32 -1.38 7.41
N TYR A 434 -11.47 -0.94 6.16
CA TYR A 434 -11.48 0.48 5.82
C TYR A 434 -12.70 1.23 6.40
N ILE A 435 -13.84 0.56 6.56
CA ILE A 435 -15.06 1.18 7.11
C ILE A 435 -14.86 1.53 8.59
N LYS A 436 -14.19 0.64 9.34
CA LYS A 436 -13.88 0.83 10.76
C LYS A 436 -12.54 1.51 11.02
N ASN A 437 -11.78 1.81 9.96
CA ASN A 437 -10.41 2.31 10.03
C ASN A 437 -9.49 1.47 10.94
N THR A 438 -9.63 0.13 10.88
CA THR A 438 -8.77 -0.79 11.64
C THR A 438 -7.79 -1.46 10.70
N ASN A 439 -6.50 -1.40 11.02
CA ASN A 439 -5.44 -2.06 10.27
C ASN A 439 -5.08 -3.41 10.90
N PHE A 440 -4.25 -4.19 10.19
CA PHE A 440 -3.56 -5.33 10.77
C PHE A 440 -2.67 -4.87 11.93
N ASP A 441 -2.65 -5.67 13.00
CA ASP A 441 -1.82 -5.47 14.17
C ASP A 441 -1.33 -6.82 14.66
N PHE A 442 -0.16 -7.22 14.16
CA PHE A 442 0.48 -8.49 14.47
C PHE A 442 1.27 -8.49 15.77
N ARG A 443 1.06 -7.50 16.65
CA ARG A 443 1.48 -7.59 18.05
C ARG A 443 0.65 -8.67 18.76
N PRO A 444 1.23 -9.42 19.71
CA PRO A 444 0.49 -10.39 20.49
C PRO A 444 -0.74 -9.76 21.17
N ASP A 445 -1.85 -10.48 21.12
CA ASP A 445 -3.04 -10.16 21.93
C ASP A 445 -2.78 -10.41 23.44
N SER A 446 -3.60 -9.79 24.28
CA SER A 446 -3.69 -10.08 25.72
C SER A 446 -3.86 -11.56 26.09
N ILE A 447 -4.60 -12.32 25.29
CA ILE A 447 -4.79 -13.77 25.51
C ILE A 447 -3.97 -14.61 24.53
N SER A 448 -2.96 -14.00 23.89
CA SER A 448 -2.20 -14.68 22.84
C SER A 448 -1.50 -15.94 23.35
N VAL A 449 -1.70 -17.06 22.65
CA VAL A 449 -1.02 -18.32 22.96
C VAL A 449 0.45 -18.34 22.51
N ALA A 450 0.90 -17.32 21.78
CA ALA A 450 2.30 -17.12 21.41
C ALA A 450 3.12 -16.44 22.52
N ARG A 451 2.49 -16.08 23.65
CA ARG A 451 3.17 -15.47 24.78
C ARG A 451 3.98 -16.49 25.58
N LYS A 452 5.20 -16.12 25.96
CA LYS A 452 6.12 -16.90 26.81
C LYS A 452 6.45 -18.32 26.32
N ILE A 453 6.29 -18.60 25.02
CA ILE A 453 6.64 -19.90 24.43
C ILE A 453 8.04 -19.94 23.81
N GLY A 454 8.69 -18.78 23.69
CA GLY A 454 10.03 -18.68 23.14
C GLY A 454 11.06 -19.34 24.06
N THR A 455 12.18 -19.73 23.46
CA THR A 455 13.33 -20.37 24.09
C THR A 455 14.49 -19.38 24.23
N SER A 456 15.44 -19.68 25.13
CA SER A 456 16.66 -18.88 25.27
C SER A 456 17.49 -18.91 23.98
N ILE A 457 17.98 -17.75 23.57
CA ILE A 457 18.89 -17.60 22.43
C ILE A 457 20.33 -17.51 22.97
N ASN A 458 21.30 -17.96 22.17
CA ASN A 458 22.71 -17.83 22.51
C ASN A 458 23.03 -16.35 22.86
N PRO A 459 23.65 -16.07 24.03
CA PRO A 459 23.99 -14.70 24.45
C PRO A 459 24.79 -13.90 23.42
N ASP A 460 25.68 -14.53 22.65
CA ASP A 460 26.46 -13.86 21.61
C ASP A 460 25.56 -13.36 20.48
N ILE A 461 24.59 -14.18 20.05
CA ILE A 461 23.58 -13.78 19.05
C ILE A 461 22.71 -12.65 19.60
N VAL A 462 22.34 -12.71 20.89
CA VAL A 462 21.56 -11.65 21.54
C VAL A 462 22.33 -10.32 21.51
N ALA A 463 23.62 -10.35 21.85
CA ALA A 463 24.48 -9.17 21.85
C ALA A 463 24.71 -8.62 20.43
N THR A 464 25.02 -9.48 19.46
CA THR A 464 25.27 -9.08 18.06
C THR A 464 24.06 -8.38 17.43
N TYR A 465 22.84 -8.88 17.67
CA TYR A 465 21.63 -8.40 17.01
C TYR A 465 20.68 -7.58 17.91
N ARG A 466 21.11 -7.26 19.13
CA ARG A 466 20.30 -6.51 20.12
C ARG A 466 18.92 -7.12 20.35
N LEU A 467 18.87 -8.45 20.52
CA LEU A 467 17.64 -9.20 20.77
C LEU A 467 17.12 -9.06 22.21
N ASP A 468 17.73 -8.19 23.01
CA ASP A 468 17.21 -7.75 24.30
C ASP A 468 15.91 -6.95 24.17
N VAL A 469 15.59 -6.47 22.96
CA VAL A 469 14.34 -5.74 22.65
C VAL A 469 13.59 -6.33 21.45
N ASP A 470 12.29 -6.05 21.37
CA ASP A 470 11.42 -6.39 20.25
C ASP A 470 11.47 -5.32 19.15
N LEU A 471 10.74 -5.54 18.05
CA LEU A 471 10.70 -4.62 16.91
C LEU A 471 10.13 -3.23 17.24
N ASN A 472 9.42 -3.08 18.37
CA ASN A 472 8.94 -1.79 18.88
C ASN A 472 9.81 -1.24 20.03
N GLY A 473 10.97 -1.84 20.31
CA GLY A 473 11.87 -1.43 21.38
C GLY A 473 11.48 -1.90 22.79
N ASN A 474 10.56 -2.87 22.91
CA ASN A 474 10.15 -3.43 24.20
C ASN A 474 11.12 -4.52 24.67
N ILE A 475 11.52 -4.48 25.94
CA ILE A 475 12.42 -5.49 26.53
C ILE A 475 11.84 -6.91 26.40
N ARG A 476 12.67 -7.86 25.96
CA ARG A 476 12.38 -9.29 25.93
C ARG A 476 12.87 -9.98 27.22
N PRO A 477 12.04 -10.83 27.86
CA PRO A 477 12.53 -11.75 28.88
C PRO A 477 13.57 -12.72 28.30
N ALA A 478 14.66 -12.99 29.03
CA ALA A 478 15.76 -13.81 28.53
C ALA A 478 15.41 -15.31 28.38
N GLN A 479 14.52 -15.85 29.22
CA GLN A 479 14.24 -17.30 29.26
C GLN A 479 12.96 -17.68 28.51
N THR A 480 11.90 -16.90 28.67
CA THR A 480 10.57 -17.18 28.09
C THR A 480 10.03 -15.94 27.38
N PRO A 481 10.71 -15.45 26.32
CA PRO A 481 10.17 -14.38 25.51
C PRO A 481 8.89 -14.83 24.79
N ASP A 482 8.05 -13.89 24.40
CA ASP A 482 7.01 -14.17 23.41
C ASP A 482 7.65 -14.56 22.06
N ALA A 483 7.00 -15.48 21.34
CA ALA A 483 7.37 -15.79 19.97
C ALA A 483 7.03 -14.60 19.06
N GLY A 484 7.78 -14.44 17.97
CA GLY A 484 7.59 -13.41 16.98
C GLY A 484 8.38 -12.12 17.22
N ALA A 485 8.14 -11.15 16.34
CA ALA A 485 8.83 -9.86 16.28
C ALA A 485 8.43 -8.88 17.39
N TYR A 486 7.40 -9.20 18.18
CA TYR A 486 6.85 -8.29 19.19
C TYR A 486 6.68 -9.00 20.53
N GLN A 487 6.90 -8.27 21.62
CA GLN A 487 6.53 -8.66 22.97
C GLN A 487 5.17 -8.08 23.32
N TRP A 488 4.36 -8.87 24.02
CA TRP A 488 3.13 -8.37 24.61
C TRP A 488 3.46 -7.35 25.71
N LYS A 489 2.72 -6.24 25.70
CA LYS A 489 2.65 -5.29 26.81
C LYS A 489 1.21 -5.04 27.17
N SER A 490 0.92 -5.02 28.47
CA SER A 490 -0.34 -4.46 28.98
C SER A 490 -0.41 -2.98 28.60
N VAL A 491 -1.54 -2.56 28.04
CA VAL A 491 -1.82 -1.13 27.88
C VAL A 491 -1.91 -0.54 29.28
N LYS A 492 -1.10 0.48 29.57
CA LYS A 492 -1.22 1.25 30.80
C LYS A 492 -2.37 2.24 30.70
#